data_AF-A0A2V6SYL4-F1
#
_entry.id   AF-A0A2V6SYL4-F1
#
_cell.length_a   1.000
_cell.length_b   1.000
_cell.length_c   1.000
_cell.angle_alpha   90.00
_cell.angle_beta   90.00
_cell.angle_gamma   90.00
#
_symmetry.space_group_name_H-M   'P 1'
#
loop_
_entity.id
_entity.type
_entity.pdbx_description
1 polymer ?
#
loop_
_entity_poly.entity_id
_entity_poly.type
_entity_poly.pdbx_seq_one_letter_code
_entity_poly.pdbx_strand_id
1 'polypeptide(L)' 'MGAPLNGVQQALRGLERDGLVAGRSVGRTRVFQLDPRYFARDALKQFLRRLAEPEVELQNEVAALRRRPRRTGKPL' A
#
# COMPACT_ATOMS: atom_id res chain seq x y z
N MET A 1 -10.00 11.52 -4.07
CA MET A 1 -8.53 11.56 -4.25
C MET A 1 -8.14 12.76 -5.11
N GLY A 2 -7.35 13.70 -4.58
CA GLY A 2 -6.84 14.87 -5.32
C GLY A 2 -5.37 14.80 -5.73
N ALA A 3 -4.68 13.68 -5.48
CA ALA A 3 -3.26 13.53 -5.77
C ALA A 3 -3.02 13.01 -7.20
N PRO A 4 -2.08 13.58 -7.97
CA PRO A 4 -1.75 13.10 -9.30
C PRO A 4 -1.11 11.71 -9.25
N LEU A 5 -1.60 10.78 -10.07
CA LEU A 5 -1.14 9.37 -10.11
C LEU A 5 0.39 9.26 -10.26
N ASN A 6 0.99 10.04 -11.16
CA ASN A 6 2.43 10.00 -11.38
C ASN A 6 3.22 10.44 -10.12
N GLY A 7 2.71 11.43 -9.38
CA GLY A 7 3.32 11.88 -8.13
C GLY A 7 3.34 10.77 -7.08
N VAL A 8 2.22 10.06 -6.92
CA VAL A 8 2.12 8.91 -6.01
C VAL A 8 3.07 7.80 -6.44
N GLN A 9 3.13 7.48 -7.73
CA GLN A 9 4.04 6.45 -8.26
C GLN A 9 5.52 6.83 -8.05
N GLN A 10 5.88 8.10 -8.22
CA GLN A 10 7.25 8.56 -8.00
C GLN A 10 7.63 8.51 -6.53
N ALA A 11 6.73 8.89 -5.62
CA ALA A 11 6.93 8.74 -4.18
C ALA A 11 7.15 7.28 -3.80
N LEU A 12 6.33 6.35 -4.31
CA LEU A 12 6.50 4.91 -4.07
C LEU A 12 7.84 4.37 -4.58
N ARG A 13 8.31 4.85 -5.75
CA ARG A 13 9.65 4.50 -6.27
C ARG A 13 10.78 5.00 -5.37
N GLY A 14 10.64 6.19 -4.78
CA GLY A 14 11.60 6.72 -3.81
C GLY A 14 11.64 5.86 -2.55
N LEU A 15 10.47 5.60 -1.94
CA LEU A 15 10.37 4.76 -0.75
C LEU A 15 10.90 3.34 -0.96
N GLU A 16 10.73 2.78 -2.16
CA GLU A 16 11.28 1.47 -2.51
C GLU A 16 12.81 1.50 -2.63
N ARG A 17 13.37 2.57 -3.21
CA ARG A 17 14.82 2.80 -3.30
C ARG A 17 15.45 2.94 -1.91
N ASP A 18 14.76 3.59 -0.99
CA ASP A 18 15.23 3.83 0.37
C ASP A 18 15.02 2.62 1.30
N GLY A 19 14.41 1.53 0.81
CA GLY A 19 14.17 0.31 1.58
C GLY A 19 13.05 0.41 2.61
N LEU A 20 12.18 1.42 2.52
CA LEU A 20 11.02 1.56 3.40
C LEU A 20 9.85 0.69 2.96
N VAL A 21 9.68 0.51 1.64
CA VAL A 21 8.64 -0.34 1.05
C VAL A 21 9.23 -1.36 0.09
N ALA A 22 8.59 -2.51 -0.01
CA ALA A 22 8.88 -3.52 -1.02
C ALA A 22 7.70 -3.61 -1.99
N GLY A 23 7.97 -3.46 -3.29
CA GLY A 23 7.01 -3.69 -4.35
C GLY A 23 7.03 -5.14 -4.85
N ARG A 24 5.86 -5.67 -5.21
CA ARG A 24 5.75 -6.90 -6.01
C ARG A 24 4.71 -6.73 -7.11
N SER A 25 4.95 -7.36 -8.25
CA SER A 25 3.99 -7.38 -9.37
C SER A 25 2.95 -8.49 -9.16
N VAL A 26 1.68 -8.16 -9.35
CA VAL A 26 0.55 -9.08 -9.36
C VAL A 26 -0.23 -8.81 -10.65
N GLY A 27 0.09 -9.59 -11.69
CA GLY A 27 -0.39 -9.33 -13.05
C GLY A 27 0.14 -7.99 -13.57
N ARG A 28 -0.78 -7.10 -14.00
CA ARG A 28 -0.46 -5.73 -14.44
C ARG A 28 -0.39 -4.70 -13.31
N THR A 29 -0.67 -5.11 -12.08
CA THR A 29 -0.73 -4.23 -10.91
C THR A 29 0.51 -4.41 -10.05
N ARG A 30 1.16 -3.32 -9.67
CA ARG A 30 2.25 -3.35 -8.68
C ARG A 30 1.67 -3.02 -7.31
N VAL A 31 1.84 -3.95 -6.37
CA VAL A 31 1.39 -3.78 -4.97
C VAL A 31 2.60 -3.53 -4.09
N PHE A 32 2.45 -2.64 -3.11
CA PHE A 32 3.51 -2.24 -2.20
C PHE A 32 3.13 -2.61 -0.77
N GLN A 33 4.15 -2.94 0.03
CA GLN A 33 4.05 -3.17 1.47
C GLN A 33 5.24 -2.55 2.17
N LEU A 34 5.16 -2.28 3.48
CA LEU A 34 6.35 -1.94 4.26
C LEU A 34 7.40 -3.06 4.12
N ASP A 35 8.66 -2.70 3.91
CA ASP A 35 9.72 -3.66 3.76
C ASP A 35 9.88 -4.45 5.07
N PRO A 36 9.76 -5.80 5.04
CA PRO A 36 9.93 -6.64 6.23
C PRO A 36 11.33 -6.51 6.86
N ARG A 37 12.34 -6.07 6.10
CA ARG A 37 13.74 -5.91 6.53
C ARG A 37 14.05 -4.51 7.06
N TYR A 38 13.12 -3.56 6.98
CA TYR A 38 13.35 -2.22 7.51
C TYR A 38 13.46 -2.26 9.04
N PHE A 39 14.57 -1.74 9.57
CA PHE A 39 14.94 -1.88 10.98
C PHE A 39 13.88 -1.33 11.95
N ALA A 40 13.17 -0.27 11.57
CA ALA A 40 12.13 0.37 12.37
C ALA A 40 10.71 0.08 11.86
N ARG A 41 10.50 -1.05 11.17
CA ARG A 41 9.21 -1.41 10.56
C ARG A 41 8.03 -1.29 11.52
N ASP A 42 8.15 -1.84 12.72
CA ASP A 42 7.02 -1.86 13.65
C ASP A 42 6.71 -0.47 14.22
N ALA A 43 7.73 0.35 14.48
CA ALA A 43 7.56 1.73 14.89
C ALA A 43 6.92 2.57 13.77
N LEU A 44 7.41 2.45 12.53
CA LEU A 44 6.85 3.12 11.36
C LEU A 44 5.38 2.70 11.14
N LYS A 45 5.08 1.41 11.26
CA LYS A 45 3.71 0.90 11.14
C LYS A 45 2.77 1.49 12.19
N GLN A 46 3.22 1.64 13.44
CA GLN A 46 2.42 2.28 14.49
C GLN A 46 2.20 3.77 14.20
N PHE A 47 3.23 4.48 13.78
CA PHE A 47 3.13 5.89 13.42
C PHE A 47 2.15 6.11 12.26
N LEU A 48 2.25 5.32 11.19
CA LEU A 48 1.34 5.40 10.05
C LEU A 48 -0.12 5.09 10.44
N ARG A 49 -0.35 4.16 11.37
CA ARG A 49 -1.70 3.89 11.91
C ARG A 49 -2.27 5.11 12.62
N ARG A 50 -1.47 5.75 13.49
CA ARG A 50 -1.88 6.97 14.19
C ARG A 50 -2.17 8.12 13.23
N LEU A 51 -1.38 8.27 12.16
CA LEU A 51 -1.65 9.27 11.13
C LEU A 51 -2.91 8.99 10.33
N ALA A 52 -3.30 7.72 10.20
CA ALA A 52 -4.52 7.32 9.48
C ALA A 52 -5.79 7.36 10.36
N GLU A 53 -5.68 7.46 11.69
CA GLU A 53 -6.83 7.54 12.60
C GLU A 53 -7.81 8.70 12.30
N PRO A 54 -7.36 9.92 11.93
CA PRO A 54 -8.25 10.99 11.52
C PRO A 54 -8.98 10.73 10.20
N GLU A 55 -8.53 9.76 9.39
CA GLU A 55 -9.02 9.48 8.04
C GLU A 55 -9.86 8.20 7.99
N VAL A 56 -10.84 8.07 8.90
CA VAL A 56 -11.73 6.89 9.00
C VAL A 56 -12.41 6.55 7.66
N GLU A 57 -12.83 7.57 6.91
CA GLU A 57 -13.43 7.40 5.58
C GLU A 57 -12.43 6.81 4.59
N LEU A 58 -11.19 7.30 4.57
CA LEU A 58 -10.14 6.77 3.70
C LEU A 58 -9.80 5.32 4.08
N GLN A 59 -9.74 4.99 5.37
CA GLN A 59 -9.53 3.62 5.81
C GLN A 59 -10.64 2.70 5.31
N ASN A 60 -11.90 3.14 5.37
CA ASN A 60 -13.04 2.39 4.87
C ASN A 60 -12.98 2.20 3.36
N GLU A 61 -12.67 3.24 2.59
CA GLU A 61 -12.48 3.15 1.13
C GLU A 61 -11.35 2.16 0.78
N VAL A 62 -10.20 2.26 1.44
CA VAL A 62 -9.04 1.39 1.22
C VAL A 62 -9.30 -0.05 1.69
N ALA A 63 -10.16 -0.25 2.69
CA ALA A 63 -10.61 -1.58 3.11
C ALA A 63 -11.62 -2.18 2.12
N ALA A 64 -12.47 -1.35 1.51
CA ALA A 64 -13.45 -1.76 0.50
C ALA A 64 -12.79 -2.13 -0.84
N LEU A 65 -11.60 -1.59 -1.15
CA LEU A 65 -10.80 -2.03 -2.29
C LEU A 65 -10.49 -3.54 -2.15
N ARG A 66 -11.01 -4.36 -3.08
CA ARG A 66 -10.81 -5.83 -3.10
C ARG A 66 -9.32 -6.21 -3.01
N ARG A 67 -8.90 -6.75 -1.87
CA ARG A 67 -7.50 -7.18 -1.62
C ARG A 67 -7.16 -8.58 -2.09
N ARG A 68 -8.16 -9.42 -2.37
CA ARG A 68 -7.96 -10.82 -2.75
C ARG A 68 -8.22 -10.97 -4.25
N PRO A 69 -7.23 -11.40 -5.06
CA PRO A 69 -7.50 -11.87 -6.41
C PRO A 69 -8.61 -12.92 -6.37
N ARG A 70 -9.60 -12.87 -7.29
CA ARG A 70 -10.53 -13.99 -7.43
C ARG A 70 -9.66 -15.23 -7.65
N ARG A 71 -9.82 -16.24 -6.80
CA ARG A 71 -9.20 -17.55 -6.98
C ARG A 71 -9.61 -18.02 -8.38
N THR A 72 -8.63 -18.30 -9.23
CA THR A 72 -8.83 -18.80 -10.60
C THR A 72 -9.84 -19.95 -10.56
N GLY A 73 -10.95 -19.85 -11.30
CA GLY A 73 -11.96 -20.92 -11.43
C GLY A 73 -13.31 -20.73 -10.74
N LYS A 74 -13.63 -19.57 -10.15
CA LYS A 74 -15.02 -19.31 -9.69
C LYS A 74 -15.92 -18.89 -10.87
N PRO A 75 -17.07 -19.55 -11.11
CA PRO A 75 -18.05 -19.11 -12.11
C PRO A 75 -18.59 -17.72 -11.75
N LEU A 76 -19.02 -16.98 -12.78
CA LEU A 76 -19.55 -15.62 -12.66
C LEU A 76 -20.88 -15.60 -11.91
#